data_AF-A0A2K0SYL9-F1
#
_entry.id   AF-A0A2K0SYL9-F1
#
_cell.length_a   1.000
_cell.length_b   1.000
_cell.length_c   1.000
_cell.angle_alpha   90.00
_cell.angle_beta   90.00
_cell.angle_gamma   90.00
#
_symmetry.space_group_name_H-M   'P 1'
#
loop_
_entity.id
_entity.type
_entity.pdbx_description
1 polymer ?
#
loop_
_entity_poly.entity_id
_entity_poly.type
_entity_poly.pdbx_seq_one_letter_code
_entity_poly.pdbx_strand_id
1 'polypeptide(L)'
;MNTTDIDDKIILQGRRKHLLARYKQEHATEDDSVSDSVLAETKVSQAVTVADLLLRAHIETARSAAEVLRAPGKLPEFFAKTDDILRPYLDALHGADVDSNNHKIYLELTQTFERRFFEDMNALNVPQIARFVEKIVANGFGYACSDGSVYFDIDSFEKAGHSYSRLEPWNKNDRVLQADGEGSLSKGK
;
A
#
# COMPACT_ATOMS: atom_id res chain seq x y z
N MET A 1 -11.88 28.30 4.20
CA MET A 1 -11.08 27.93 5.39
C MET A 1 -12.00 28.06 6.59
N ASN A 2 -12.36 26.95 7.24
CA ASN A 2 -13.30 26.96 8.38
C ASN A 2 -12.54 27.34 9.65
N THR A 3 -12.95 28.44 10.29
CA THR A 3 -12.31 29.07 11.45
C THR A 3 -12.19 28.11 12.66
N THR A 4 -13.04 27.08 12.76
CA THR A 4 -13.07 26.11 13.86
C THR A 4 -11.88 25.14 13.93
N ASP A 5 -11.24 24.80 12.81
CA ASP A 5 -10.09 23.86 12.80
C ASP A 5 -8.82 24.50 13.41
N ILE A 6 -8.72 25.83 13.34
CA ILE A 6 -7.61 26.59 13.96
C ILE A 6 -7.79 26.63 15.47
N ASP A 7 -9.01 26.87 15.96
CA ASP A 7 -9.31 26.90 17.39
C ASP A 7 -9.07 25.53 18.04
N ASP A 8 -9.50 24.43 17.40
CA ASP A 8 -9.25 23.07 17.88
C ASP A 8 -7.75 22.74 17.95
N LYS A 9 -6.96 23.17 16.95
CA LYS A 9 -5.50 23.01 16.95
C LYS A 9 -4.84 23.82 18.05
N ILE A 10 -5.32 25.03 18.33
CA ILE A 10 -4.82 25.88 19.42
C ILE A 10 -5.14 25.24 20.79
N ILE A 11 -6.36 24.74 20.99
CA ILE A 11 -6.78 24.06 22.22
C ILE A 11 -5.95 22.79 22.45
N LEU A 12 -5.79 21.96 21.42
CA LEU A 12 -4.99 20.75 21.50
C LEU A 12 -3.52 21.06 21.78
N GLN A 13 -2.95 22.06 21.11
CA GLN A 13 -1.56 22.45 21.32
C GLN A 13 -1.33 23.07 22.71
N GLY A 14 -2.28 23.89 23.19
CA GLY A 14 -2.26 24.46 24.54
C GLY A 14 -2.32 23.38 25.61
N ARG A 15 -3.24 22.42 25.48
CA ARG A 15 -3.37 21.28 26.40
C ARG A 15 -2.10 20.42 26.41
N ARG A 16 -1.56 20.08 25.24
CA ARG A 16 -0.32 19.28 25.11
C ARG A 16 0.87 19.97 25.79
N LYS A 17 1.04 21.27 25.57
CA LYS A 17 2.10 22.06 26.21
C LYS A 17 1.92 22.13 27.73
N HIS A 18 0.71 22.37 28.22
CA HIS A 18 0.43 22.42 29.65
C HIS A 18 0.71 21.08 30.34
N LEU A 19 0.22 19.98 29.76
CA LEU A 19 0.44 18.63 30.30
C LEU A 19 1.93 18.27 30.31
N LEU A 20 2.68 18.60 29.25
CA LEU A 20 4.12 18.35 29.22
C LEU A 20 4.89 19.19 30.25
N ALA A 21 4.53 20.46 30.43
CA ALA A 21 5.15 21.32 31.44
C ALA A 21 4.90 20.80 32.86
N ARG A 22 3.68 20.37 33.14
CA ARG A 22 3.30 19.77 34.42
C ARG A 22 4.02 18.44 34.66
N TYR A 23 4.08 17.59 33.64
CA TYR A 23 4.81 16.32 33.70
C TYR A 23 6.30 16.53 33.99
N LYS A 24 6.93 17.51 33.32
CA LYS A 24 8.32 17.91 33.63
C LYS A 24 8.48 18.34 35.07
N GLN A 25 7.52 19.06 35.65
CA GLN A 25 7.59 19.51 37.04
C GLN A 25 7.40 18.35 38.03
N GLU A 26 6.50 17.41 37.72
CA GLU A 26 6.21 16.24 38.57
C GLU A 26 7.33 15.18 38.51
N HIS A 27 8.10 15.12 37.41
CA HIS A 27 9.12 14.10 37.16
C HIS A 27 10.55 14.65 36.95
N ALA A 28 10.78 15.95 37.18
CA ALA A 28 12.13 16.53 37.16
C ALA A 28 12.95 16.01 38.35
N THR A 29 14.11 15.43 38.05
CA THR A 29 15.14 15.19 39.06
C THR A 29 16.00 16.45 39.21
N GLU A 30 16.63 16.66 40.37
CA GLU A 30 17.47 17.85 40.63
C GLU A 30 18.69 17.97 39.69
N ASP A 31 19.02 16.93 38.91
CA ASP A 31 20.18 16.85 38.02
C ASP A 31 19.81 16.77 36.52
N ASP A 32 18.59 17.20 36.14
CA ASP A 32 18.10 17.19 34.74
C ASP A 32 18.14 15.81 34.04
N SER A 33 18.30 14.73 34.80
CA SER A 33 18.34 13.36 34.29
C SER A 33 16.94 12.78 34.13
N VAL A 34 16.72 12.01 33.05
CA VAL A 34 15.47 11.29 32.83
C VAL A 34 15.38 10.16 33.84
N SER A 35 14.41 10.21 34.76
CA SER A 35 14.23 9.16 35.76
C SER A 35 13.69 7.86 35.15
N ASP A 36 14.03 6.71 35.74
CA ASP A 36 13.56 5.40 35.28
C ASP A 36 12.02 5.26 35.26
N SER A 37 11.30 6.08 36.03
CA SER A 37 9.83 6.14 35.99
C SER A 37 9.29 6.72 34.68
N VAL A 38 10.00 7.66 34.05
CA VAL A 38 9.65 8.22 32.72
C VAL A 38 9.80 7.15 31.63
N LEU A 39 10.81 6.27 31.75
CA LEU A 39 11.03 5.12 30.87
C LEU A 39 10.03 3.97 31.12
N ALA A 40 9.49 3.87 32.35
CA ALA A 40 8.49 2.87 32.72
C ALA A 40 7.06 3.28 32.33
N GLU A 41 6.72 4.57 32.41
CA GLU A 41 5.41 5.09 31.99
C GLU A 41 5.24 5.09 30.46
N THR A 42 6.33 5.18 29.69
CA THR A 42 6.30 4.91 28.24
C THR A 42 6.07 3.43 27.90
N LYS A 43 6.16 2.52 28.89
CA LYS A 43 5.88 1.09 28.77
C LYS A 43 4.50 0.69 29.31
N VAL A 44 3.65 1.65 29.72
CA VAL A 44 2.27 1.33 30.12
C VAL A 44 1.47 0.95 28.87
N SER A 45 1.32 -0.36 28.72
CA SER A 45 0.41 -1.14 27.87
C SER A 45 -0.80 -0.37 27.34
N GLN A 46 -0.61 0.41 26.29
CA GLN A 46 -1.63 0.65 25.29
C GLN A 46 -1.58 -0.54 24.31
N ALA A 47 -2.73 -1.05 23.90
CA ALA A 47 -2.78 -2.14 22.91
C ALA A 47 -1.93 -1.73 21.71
N VAL A 48 -0.82 -2.44 21.48
CA VAL A 48 0.15 -2.12 20.44
C VAL A 48 -0.58 -2.11 19.10
N THR A 49 -0.78 -0.93 18.54
CA THR A 49 -1.44 -0.78 17.25
C THR A 49 -0.45 -1.09 16.13
N VAL A 50 -0.97 -1.35 14.92
CA VAL A 50 -0.12 -1.44 13.72
C VAL A 50 0.70 -0.16 13.54
N ALA A 51 0.13 1.02 13.89
CA ALA A 51 0.83 2.28 13.83
C ALA A 51 2.02 2.35 14.81
N ASP A 52 1.87 1.81 16.02
CA ASP A 52 2.96 1.76 17.00
C ASP A 52 4.10 0.83 16.56
N LEU A 53 3.75 -0.32 15.96
CA LEU A 53 4.74 -1.24 15.37
C LEU A 53 5.49 -0.60 14.22
N LEU A 54 4.76 0.08 13.32
CA LEU A 54 5.36 0.82 12.21
C LEU A 54 6.29 1.91 12.74
N LEU A 55 5.85 2.73 13.71
CA LEU A 55 6.69 3.79 14.27
C LEU A 55 7.99 3.25 14.85
N ARG A 56 7.93 2.14 15.60
CA ARG A 56 9.12 1.47 16.14
C ARG A 56 10.04 0.98 15.03
N ALA A 57 9.50 0.36 13.98
CA ALA A 57 10.28 -0.08 12.83
C ALA A 57 11.01 1.09 12.15
N HIS A 58 10.32 2.21 11.92
CA HIS A 58 10.93 3.40 11.31
C HIS A 58 12.06 3.98 12.18
N ILE A 59 11.88 4.01 13.51
CA ILE A 59 12.92 4.49 14.44
C ILE A 59 14.17 3.60 14.36
N GLU A 60 14.01 2.28 14.35
CA GLU A 60 15.14 1.34 14.24
C GLU A 60 15.85 1.46 12.89
N THR A 61 15.10 1.58 11.78
CA THR A 61 15.67 1.84 10.45
C THR A 61 16.48 3.14 10.44
N ALA A 62 15.93 4.23 10.95
CA ALA A 62 16.61 5.52 11.00
C ALA A 62 17.87 5.48 11.89
N ARG A 63 17.83 4.77 13.02
CA ARG A 63 18.98 4.56 13.89
C ARG A 63 20.08 3.78 13.18
N SER A 64 19.72 2.67 12.52
CA SER A 64 20.67 1.84 11.78
C SER A 64 21.36 2.63 10.66
N ALA A 65 20.60 3.43 9.91
CA ALA A 65 21.14 4.31 8.89
C ALA A 65 22.12 5.34 9.48
N ALA A 66 21.75 5.99 10.60
CA ALA A 66 22.57 7.01 11.25
C ALA A 66 23.92 6.47 11.78
N GLU A 67 23.93 5.25 12.32
CA GLU A 67 25.16 4.58 12.78
C GLU A 67 26.14 4.37 11.62
N VAL A 68 25.64 3.87 10.49
CA VAL A 68 26.46 3.56 9.32
C VAL A 68 26.92 4.81 8.57
N LEU A 69 26.14 5.88 8.57
CA LEU A 69 26.54 7.17 8.00
C LEU A 69 27.69 7.83 8.80
N ARG A 70 27.74 7.61 10.13
CA ARG A 70 28.80 8.15 10.99
C ARG A 70 30.11 7.36 10.89
N ALA A 71 30.02 6.05 10.70
CA ALA A 71 31.17 5.16 10.55
C ALA A 71 30.93 4.20 9.37
N PRO A 72 31.20 4.64 8.13
CA PRO A 72 30.95 3.84 6.95
C PRO A 72 31.76 2.54 6.95
N GLY A 73 31.06 1.42 6.85
CA GLY A 73 31.63 0.09 6.71
C GLY A 73 31.85 -0.30 5.24
N LYS A 74 31.53 -1.55 4.90
CA LYS A 74 31.61 -2.05 3.52
C LYS A 74 30.43 -1.53 2.70
N LEU A 75 30.67 -1.23 1.41
CA LEU A 75 29.66 -0.69 0.49
C LEU A 75 28.31 -1.46 0.47
N PRO A 76 28.27 -2.81 0.41
CA PRO A 76 26.99 -3.51 0.35
C PRO A 76 26.14 -3.32 1.62
N GLU A 77 26.79 -3.34 2.79
CA GLU A 77 26.12 -3.13 4.07
C GLU A 77 25.72 -1.66 4.25
N PHE A 78 26.55 -0.75 3.75
CA PHE A 78 26.26 0.68 3.74
C PHE A 78 24.95 0.96 3.03
N PHE A 79 24.81 0.53 1.77
CA PHE A 79 23.58 0.78 1.01
C PHE A 79 22.39 0.04 1.59
N ALA A 80 22.53 -1.22 2.00
CA ALA A 80 21.43 -1.99 2.58
C ALA A 80 20.81 -1.32 3.83
N LYS A 81 21.60 -0.58 4.61
CA LYS A 81 21.13 0.10 5.84
C LYS A 81 20.74 1.56 5.63
N THR A 82 21.10 2.17 4.51
CA THR A 82 20.89 3.62 4.27
C THR A 82 19.94 3.90 3.11
N ASP A 83 19.52 2.88 2.36
CA ASP A 83 18.69 2.99 1.15
C ASP A 83 17.43 3.85 1.34
N ASP A 84 16.68 3.60 2.43
CA ASP A 84 15.44 4.33 2.75
C ASP A 84 15.65 5.84 2.97
N ILE A 85 16.87 6.24 3.37
CA ILE A 85 17.24 7.64 3.58
C ILE A 85 17.88 8.24 2.32
N LEU A 86 18.72 7.46 1.64
CA LEU A 86 19.46 7.92 0.47
C LEU A 86 18.57 8.10 -0.75
N ARG A 87 17.60 7.20 -0.99
CA ARG A 87 16.68 7.31 -2.14
C ARG A 87 15.97 8.68 -2.23
N PRO A 88 15.23 9.13 -1.20
CA PRO A 88 14.56 10.43 -1.26
C PRO A 88 15.55 11.60 -1.29
N TYR A 89 16.73 11.48 -0.66
CA TYR A 89 17.76 12.51 -0.71
C TYR A 89 18.36 12.65 -2.13
N LEU A 90 18.68 11.53 -2.78
CA LEU A 90 19.20 11.50 -4.14
C LEU A 90 18.15 11.99 -5.15
N ASP A 91 16.88 11.65 -4.96
CA ASP A 91 15.78 12.18 -5.77
C ASP A 91 15.63 13.70 -5.62
N ALA A 92 15.72 14.23 -4.40
CA ALA A 92 15.69 15.67 -4.16
C ALA A 92 16.87 16.41 -4.83
N LEU A 93 18.03 15.77 -4.95
CA LEU A 93 19.22 16.36 -5.57
C LEU A 93 19.24 16.24 -7.10
N HIS A 94 18.84 15.07 -7.62
CA HIS A 94 19.08 14.66 -9.00
C HIS A 94 17.83 14.23 -9.75
N GLY A 95 16.66 14.19 -9.12
CA GLY A 95 15.41 13.80 -9.75
C GLY A 95 15.03 14.71 -10.92
N ALA A 96 15.42 16.00 -10.86
CA ALA A 96 15.23 16.94 -11.96
C ALA A 96 16.16 16.69 -13.16
N ASP A 97 17.27 15.98 -12.96
CA ASP A 97 18.21 15.60 -14.03
C ASP A 97 17.72 14.36 -14.81
N VAL A 98 16.71 13.65 -14.29
CA VAL A 98 16.16 12.45 -14.91
C VAL A 98 15.21 12.85 -16.05
N ASP A 99 15.49 12.36 -17.26
CA ASP A 99 14.59 12.55 -18.40
C ASP A 99 13.24 11.84 -18.17
N SER A 100 12.18 12.62 -18.09
CA SER A 100 10.81 12.14 -17.89
C SER A 100 10.28 11.30 -19.07
N ASN A 101 10.88 11.43 -20.25
CA ASN A 101 10.50 10.63 -21.44
C ASN A 101 11.23 9.28 -21.48
N ASN A 102 12.16 9.03 -20.57
CA ASN A 102 12.82 7.74 -20.47
C ASN A 102 11.87 6.72 -19.82
N HIS A 103 10.90 6.23 -20.58
CA HIS A 103 9.92 5.26 -20.09
C HIS A 103 10.54 3.93 -19.66
N LYS A 104 11.78 3.64 -20.10
CA LYS A 104 12.49 2.41 -19.77
C LYS A 104 12.70 2.26 -18.25
N ILE A 105 12.98 3.34 -17.54
CA ILE A 105 13.24 3.31 -16.09
C ILE A 105 11.99 2.83 -15.33
N TYR A 106 10.80 3.28 -15.75
CA TYR A 106 9.53 2.87 -15.17
C TYR A 106 9.13 1.46 -15.63
N LEU A 107 9.38 1.12 -16.90
CA LEU A 107 9.08 -0.19 -17.46
C LEU A 107 9.89 -1.32 -16.82
N GLU A 108 11.18 -1.10 -16.55
CA GLU A 108 12.02 -2.10 -15.89
C GLU A 108 11.55 -2.42 -14.47
N LEU A 109 11.06 -1.39 -13.74
CA LEU A 109 10.46 -1.58 -12.43
C LEU A 109 9.17 -2.41 -12.52
N THR A 110 8.26 -2.06 -13.43
CA THR A 110 6.99 -2.80 -13.59
C THR A 110 7.24 -4.24 -14.03
N GLN A 111 8.15 -4.48 -14.98
CA GLN A 111 8.55 -5.81 -15.42
C GLN A 111 9.15 -6.66 -14.29
N THR A 112 9.85 -6.04 -13.34
CA THR A 112 10.40 -6.77 -12.18
C THR A 112 9.28 -7.31 -11.31
N PHE A 113 8.26 -6.51 -11.01
CA PHE A 113 7.11 -6.95 -10.21
C PHE A 113 6.19 -7.90 -10.98
N GLU A 114 6.00 -7.68 -12.29
CA GLU A 114 5.27 -8.61 -13.16
C GLU A 114 5.91 -10.00 -13.15
N ARG A 115 7.24 -10.07 -13.29
CA ARG A 115 7.97 -11.34 -13.24
C ARG A 115 7.80 -12.05 -11.90
N ARG A 116 7.96 -11.32 -10.78
CA ARG A 116 7.77 -11.88 -9.44
C ARG A 116 6.35 -12.38 -9.22
N PHE A 117 5.35 -11.64 -9.70
CA PHE A 117 3.96 -12.08 -9.68
C PHE A 117 3.80 -13.42 -10.41
N PHE A 118 4.33 -13.56 -11.62
CA PHE A 118 4.24 -14.83 -12.35
C PHE A 118 5.06 -15.95 -11.71
N GLU A 119 6.23 -15.65 -11.14
CA GLU A 119 7.01 -16.61 -10.34
C GLU A 119 6.20 -17.14 -9.16
N ASP A 120 5.54 -16.26 -8.41
CA ASP A 120 4.68 -16.63 -7.27
C ASP A 120 3.45 -17.42 -7.73
N MET A 121 2.78 -17.01 -8.81
CA MET A 121 1.64 -17.74 -9.38
C MET A 121 2.03 -19.16 -9.84
N ASN A 122 3.22 -19.30 -10.42
CA ASN A 122 3.79 -20.60 -10.79
C ASN A 122 4.12 -21.43 -9.54
N ALA A 123 4.74 -20.83 -8.51
CA ALA A 123 5.09 -21.51 -7.26
C ALA A 123 3.86 -21.98 -6.49
N LEU A 124 2.78 -21.20 -6.51
CA LEU A 124 1.47 -21.55 -5.97
C LEU A 124 0.73 -22.58 -6.82
N ASN A 125 1.31 -23.01 -7.95
CA ASN A 125 0.71 -23.91 -8.91
C ASN A 125 -0.72 -23.49 -9.29
N VAL A 126 -0.94 -22.17 -9.42
CA VAL A 126 -2.26 -21.65 -9.79
C VAL A 126 -2.56 -22.16 -11.19
N PRO A 127 -3.61 -22.97 -11.37
CA PRO A 127 -3.92 -23.56 -12.66
C PRO A 127 -4.22 -22.46 -13.67
N GLN A 128 -3.77 -22.66 -14.92
CA GLN A 128 -4.10 -21.75 -16.00
C GLN A 128 -5.62 -21.63 -16.14
N ILE A 129 -6.14 -20.42 -15.98
CA ILE A 129 -7.57 -20.08 -16.06
C ILE A 129 -8.21 -20.53 -17.38
N ALA A 130 -7.41 -20.69 -18.44
CA ALA A 130 -7.84 -21.15 -19.76
C ALA A 130 -8.67 -22.43 -19.71
N ARG A 131 -8.23 -23.48 -18.98
CA ARG A 131 -8.99 -24.74 -18.87
C ARG A 131 -10.33 -24.59 -18.16
N PHE A 132 -10.41 -23.63 -17.23
CA PHE A 132 -11.66 -23.33 -16.55
C PHE A 132 -12.61 -22.58 -17.48
N VAL A 133 -12.10 -21.61 -18.24
CA VAL A 133 -12.85 -20.86 -19.26
C VAL A 133 -13.35 -21.79 -20.37
N GLU A 134 -12.52 -22.73 -20.84
CA GLU A 134 -12.93 -23.76 -21.82
C GLU A 134 -14.15 -24.57 -21.33
N LYS A 135 -14.19 -24.92 -20.04
CA LYS A 135 -15.35 -25.61 -19.44
C LYS A 135 -16.59 -24.73 -19.37
N ILE A 136 -16.44 -23.44 -19.08
CA ILE A 136 -17.55 -22.47 -19.08
C ILE A 136 -18.17 -22.41 -20.49
N VAL A 137 -17.34 -22.30 -21.52
CA VAL A 137 -17.79 -22.29 -22.93
C VAL A 137 -18.43 -23.62 -23.30
N ALA A 138 -17.81 -24.75 -22.95
CA ALA A 138 -18.35 -26.08 -23.24
C ALA A 138 -19.72 -26.34 -22.57
N ASN A 139 -19.97 -25.72 -21.40
CA ASN A 139 -21.26 -25.78 -20.72
C ASN A 139 -22.30 -24.79 -21.30
N GLY A 140 -21.94 -24.00 -22.32
CA GLY A 140 -22.84 -23.02 -22.94
C GLY A 140 -23.01 -21.72 -22.14
N PHE A 141 -22.12 -21.44 -21.18
CA PHE A 141 -22.17 -20.23 -20.35
C PHE A 141 -21.16 -19.16 -20.75
N GLY A 142 -20.51 -19.31 -21.90
CA GLY A 142 -19.63 -18.31 -22.45
C GLY A 142 -19.44 -18.47 -23.94
N TYR A 143 -18.98 -17.41 -24.59
CA TYR A 143 -18.76 -17.36 -26.03
C TYR A 143 -17.44 -16.65 -26.36
N ALA A 144 -16.75 -17.14 -27.39
CA ALA A 144 -15.49 -16.58 -27.86
C ALA A 144 -15.72 -15.53 -28.96
N CYS A 145 -14.91 -14.48 -28.94
CA CYS A 145 -14.87 -13.42 -29.94
C CYS A 145 -13.69 -13.63 -30.90
N SER A 146 -13.74 -13.00 -32.07
CA SER A 146 -12.71 -13.13 -33.10
C SER A 146 -11.34 -12.54 -32.71
N ASP A 147 -11.31 -11.69 -31.68
CA ASP A 147 -10.12 -11.08 -31.09
C ASP A 147 -9.43 -11.98 -30.04
N GLY A 148 -9.99 -13.16 -29.76
CA GLY A 148 -9.49 -14.10 -28.75
C GLY A 148 -10.07 -13.90 -27.34
N SER A 149 -10.93 -12.90 -27.14
CA SER A 149 -11.63 -12.67 -25.88
C SER A 149 -12.73 -13.72 -25.67
N VAL A 150 -13.04 -14.06 -24.42
CA VAL A 150 -14.20 -14.90 -24.06
C VAL A 150 -15.07 -14.14 -23.08
N TYR A 151 -16.35 -14.02 -23.39
CA TYR A 151 -17.35 -13.35 -22.56
C TYR A 151 -18.28 -14.37 -21.90
N PHE A 152 -18.73 -14.05 -20.68
CA PHE A 152 -19.67 -14.87 -19.94
C PHE A 152 -21.11 -14.56 -20.40
N ASP A 153 -21.88 -15.61 -20.71
CA ASP A 153 -23.27 -15.48 -21.16
C ASP A 153 -24.23 -15.55 -19.96
N ILE A 154 -24.60 -14.38 -19.46
CA ILE A 154 -25.54 -14.23 -18.33
C ILE A 154 -26.90 -14.85 -18.67
N ASP A 155 -27.41 -14.64 -19.88
CA ASP A 155 -28.73 -15.11 -20.29
C ASP A 155 -28.79 -16.64 -20.29
N SER A 156 -27.78 -17.29 -20.87
CA SER A 156 -27.69 -18.76 -20.89
C SER A 156 -27.50 -19.34 -19.49
N PHE A 157 -26.73 -18.66 -18.62
CA PHE A 157 -26.52 -19.07 -17.24
C PHE A 157 -27.80 -18.97 -16.39
N GLU A 158 -28.58 -17.88 -16.54
CA GLU A 158 -29.85 -17.71 -15.82
C GLU A 158 -30.93 -18.67 -16.34
N LYS A 159 -31.00 -18.92 -17.66
CA LYS A 159 -31.91 -19.92 -18.24
C LYS A 159 -31.65 -21.34 -17.73
N ALA A 160 -30.41 -21.66 -17.37
CA ALA A 160 -30.06 -22.92 -16.72
C ALA A 160 -30.46 -22.99 -15.23
N GLY A 161 -31.11 -21.95 -14.70
CA GLY A 161 -31.62 -21.89 -13.33
C GLY A 161 -30.63 -21.35 -12.30
N HIS A 162 -29.53 -20.75 -12.75
CA HIS A 162 -28.56 -20.11 -11.86
C HIS A 162 -28.87 -18.62 -11.65
N SER A 163 -28.30 -18.03 -10.60
CA SER A 163 -28.48 -16.60 -10.29
C SER A 163 -27.17 -15.85 -10.50
N TYR A 164 -27.20 -14.84 -11.38
CA TYR A 164 -26.11 -13.91 -11.61
C TYR A 164 -26.19 -12.70 -10.66
N SER A 165 -25.08 -11.96 -10.49
CA SER A 165 -24.92 -10.83 -9.55
C SER A 165 -25.03 -11.21 -8.06
N ARG A 166 -24.42 -12.33 -7.64
CA ARG A 166 -24.52 -12.81 -6.24
C ARG A 166 -23.93 -11.86 -5.18
N LEU A 167 -22.80 -11.21 -5.48
CA LEU A 167 -22.10 -10.36 -4.52
C LEU A 167 -22.77 -8.99 -4.38
N GLU A 168 -23.34 -8.47 -5.47
CA GLU A 168 -24.06 -7.18 -5.49
C GLU A 168 -25.35 -7.28 -6.32
N PRO A 169 -26.41 -7.94 -5.82
CA PRO A 169 -27.64 -8.15 -6.58
C PRO A 169 -28.35 -6.85 -6.99
N TRP A 170 -28.17 -5.78 -6.21
CA TRP A 170 -28.74 -4.46 -6.47
C TRP A 170 -28.15 -3.77 -7.70
N ASN A 171 -26.93 -4.15 -8.13
CA ASN A 171 -26.27 -3.59 -9.31
C ASN A 171 -26.61 -4.38 -10.60
N LYS A 172 -27.46 -5.42 -10.52
CA LYS A 172 -27.76 -6.32 -11.66
C LYS A 172 -28.22 -5.58 -12.92
N ASN A 173 -28.98 -4.49 -12.80
CA ASN A 173 -29.55 -3.78 -13.94
C ASN A 173 -28.76 -2.50 -14.30
N ASP A 174 -27.61 -2.26 -13.67
CA ASP A 174 -26.77 -1.10 -13.96
C ASP A 174 -25.93 -1.37 -15.22
N ARG A 175 -26.46 -0.91 -16.36
CA ARG A 175 -25.82 -1.06 -17.67
C ARG A 175 -24.50 -0.32 -17.78
N VAL A 176 -24.24 0.69 -16.94
CA VAL A 176 -22.98 1.43 -16.94
C VAL A 176 -21.90 0.59 -16.27
N LEU A 177 -22.19 0.02 -15.10
CA LEU A 177 -21.28 -0.87 -14.39
C LEU A 177 -21.00 -2.16 -15.17
N GLN A 178 -22.00 -2.70 -15.86
CA GLN A 178 -21.83 -3.85 -16.76
C GLN A 178 -20.84 -3.54 -17.90
N ALA A 179 -21.03 -2.40 -18.58
CA ALA A 179 -20.17 -2.01 -19.69
C ALA A 179 -18.74 -1.65 -19.25
N ASP A 180 -18.56 -1.11 -18.04
CA ASP A 180 -17.24 -0.81 -17.49
C ASP A 180 -16.49 -2.10 -17.10
N GLY A 181 -17.20 -3.07 -16.49
CA GLY A 181 -16.66 -4.38 -16.12
C GLY A 181 -16.33 -5.29 -17.31
N GLU A 182 -17.02 -5.15 -18.45
CA GLU A 182 -16.77 -5.87 -19.70
C GLU A 182 -15.65 -5.24 -20.56
N GLY A 183 -15.11 -4.09 -20.11
CA GLY A 183 -14.13 -3.31 -20.84
C GLY A 183 -14.80 -2.28 -21.76
N SER A 184 -14.58 -1.00 -21.45
CA SER A 184 -15.13 0.16 -22.16
C SER A 184 -14.64 0.34 -23.62
N LEU A 185 -13.80 -0.57 -24.12
CA LEU A 185 -13.12 -0.45 -25.42
C LEU A 185 -13.82 -1.17 -26.59
N SER A 186 -14.96 -1.83 -26.39
CA SER A 186 -15.70 -2.52 -27.46
C SER A 186 -16.64 -1.63 -28.29
N LYS A 187 -16.51 -0.29 -28.20
CA LYS A 187 -17.27 0.63 -29.06
C LYS A 187 -16.59 0.86 -30.42
N GLY A 188 -16.70 -0.16 -31.27
CA GLY A 188 -16.97 -0.01 -32.72
C GLY A 188 -15.82 0.35 -33.65
N LYS A 189 -15.41 -0.61 -34.48
CA LYS A 189 -15.94 -0.74 -35.85
C LYS A 189 -15.80 -2.17 -36.38
#